data_AF-A0A1I2IS06-F1
#
_entry.id   AF-A0A1I2IS06-F1
#
_cell.length_a   1.000
_cell.length_b   1.000
_cell.length_c   1.000
_cell.angle_alpha   90.00
_cell.angle_beta   90.00
_cell.angle_gamma   90.00
#
_symmetry.space_group_name_H-M   'P 1'
#
loop_
_entity.id
_entity.type
_entity.pdbx_description
1 polymer ?
#
loop_
_entity_poly.entity_id
_entity_poly.type
_entity_poly.pdbx_seq_one_letter_code
_entity_poly.pdbx_strand_id
1 'polypeptide(L)'
;MNRRPVSPENAGRNGTRWRDTRERVFAIHGDVCWVCGHVGAWEVDHVVRRADGGDPYSLDNLRPAHGSNYPCPVCVSGTTRRPRCCNQERNARVRPVGRVPLTVDPHSI
;
A
#
# COMPACT_ATOMS: atom_id res chain seq x y z
N MET A 1 25.29 21.37 14.07
CA MET A 1 24.67 20.27 13.30
C MET A 1 23.26 20.71 12.91
N ASN A 2 23.11 21.39 11.78
CA ASN A 2 21.83 22.00 11.40
C ASN A 2 20.99 20.98 10.62
N ARG A 3 19.94 20.43 11.25
CA ARG A 3 18.93 19.61 10.54
C ARG A 3 18.12 20.54 9.64
N ARG A 4 18.15 20.29 8.32
CA ARG A 4 17.29 21.00 7.36
C ARG A 4 15.81 20.78 7.74
N PRO A 5 14.93 21.79 7.64
CA PRO A 5 13.50 21.58 7.84
C PRO A 5 12.98 20.59 6.79
N VAL A 6 12.19 19.61 7.24
CA VAL A 6 11.54 18.64 6.35
C VAL A 6 10.51 19.42 5.53
N SER A 7 10.68 19.46 4.20
CA SER A 7 9.74 20.14 3.32
C SER A 7 8.30 19.61 3.54
N PRO A 8 7.27 20.46 3.47
CA PRO A 8 5.88 20.08 3.78
C PRO A 8 5.36 18.92 2.94
N GLU A 9 5.93 18.67 1.75
CA GLU A 9 5.65 17.50 0.91
C GLU A 9 6.07 16.14 1.52
N ASN A 10 6.86 16.16 2.60
CA ASN A 10 7.43 14.98 3.27
C ASN A 10 6.93 14.77 4.71
N ALA A 11 5.85 15.43 5.13
CA ALA A 11 5.28 15.31 6.49
C ALA A 11 4.85 13.87 6.89
N GLY A 12 4.86 12.92 5.95
CA GLY A 12 4.61 11.50 6.22
C GLY A 12 3.19 11.20 6.72
N ARG A 13 2.96 9.95 7.12
CA ARG A 13 1.65 9.42 7.60
C ARG A 13 1.30 9.85 9.03
N ASN A 14 2.10 10.72 9.66
CA ASN A 14 1.93 11.15 11.05
C ASN A 14 1.44 12.60 11.18
N GLY A 15 1.30 13.33 10.08
CA GLY A 15 0.74 14.69 10.09
C GLY A 15 -0.76 14.71 10.40
N THR A 16 -1.23 15.76 11.08
CA THR A 16 -2.66 15.99 11.37
C THR A 16 -3.53 15.82 10.13
N ARG A 17 -3.08 16.37 9.00
CA ARG A 17 -3.75 16.23 7.69
C ARG A 17 -4.06 14.78 7.31
N TRP A 18 -3.14 13.85 7.54
CA TRP A 18 -3.36 12.44 7.19
C TRP A 18 -4.39 11.78 8.12
N ARG A 19 -4.36 12.12 9.41
CA ARG A 19 -5.35 11.62 10.39
C ARG A 19 -6.75 12.09 10.03
N ASP A 20 -6.92 13.38 9.75
CA ASP A 20 -8.21 13.95 9.36
C ASP A 20 -8.70 13.37 8.02
N THR A 21 -7.79 13.21 7.05
CA THR A 21 -8.12 12.59 5.77
C THR A 21 -8.55 11.14 5.95
N ARG A 22 -7.83 10.37 6.76
CA ARG A 22 -8.16 8.97 7.06
C ARG A 22 -9.55 8.85 7.68
N GLU A 23 -9.88 9.69 8.65
CA GLU A 23 -11.20 9.70 9.28
C GLU A 23 -12.32 9.98 8.27
N ARG A 24 -12.13 10.99 7.40
CA ARG A 24 -13.09 11.31 6.33
C ARG A 24 -13.28 10.16 5.34
N VAL A 25 -12.21 9.44 4.98
CA VAL A 25 -12.30 8.26 4.11
C VAL A 25 -13.21 7.19 4.73
N PHE A 26 -13.02 6.89 6.01
CA PHE A 26 -13.86 5.91 6.72
C PHE A 26 -15.30 6.38 6.89
N ALA A 27 -15.53 7.68 7.11
CA ALA A 27 -16.87 8.24 7.17
C ALA A 27 -17.63 8.12 5.84
N ILE A 28 -16.94 8.23 4.70
CA ILE A 28 -17.55 8.15 3.36
C ILE A 28 -17.73 6.70 2.91
N HIS A 29 -16.74 5.85 3.13
CA HIS A 29 -16.68 4.52 2.50
C HIS A 29 -16.93 3.35 3.45
N GLY A 30 -17.00 3.59 4.77
CA GLY A 30 -17.04 2.53 5.76
C GLY A 30 -15.72 1.74 5.81
N ASP A 31 -15.77 0.47 6.18
CA ASP A 31 -14.62 -0.42 6.38
C ASP A 31 -14.55 -1.55 5.33
N VAL A 32 -15.23 -1.39 4.20
CA VAL A 32 -15.24 -2.38 3.11
C VAL A 32 -13.98 -2.20 2.24
N CYS A 33 -13.21 -3.28 2.08
CA CYS A 33 -12.03 -3.25 1.24
C CYS A 33 -12.41 -3.06 -0.24
N TRP A 34 -11.93 -1.98 -0.87
CA TRP A 34 -12.22 -1.72 -2.28
C TRP A 34 -11.58 -2.72 -3.26
N VAL A 35 -10.62 -3.51 -2.80
CA VAL A 35 -9.91 -4.52 -3.61
C VAL A 35 -10.64 -5.86 -3.61
N CYS A 36 -11.17 -6.31 -2.46
CA CYS A 36 -11.76 -7.65 -2.31
C CYS A 36 -13.23 -7.68 -1.89
N GLY A 37 -13.79 -6.55 -1.44
CA GLY A 37 -15.19 -6.43 -1.02
C GLY A 37 -15.51 -6.89 0.40
N HIS A 38 -14.54 -7.41 1.16
CA HIS A 38 -14.77 -7.82 2.55
C HIS A 38 -14.62 -6.67 3.54
N VAL A 39 -15.36 -6.72 4.66
CA VAL A 39 -15.29 -5.77 5.78
C VAL A 39 -13.98 -5.89 6.59
N GLY A 40 -13.76 -4.98 7.54
CA GLY A 40 -12.58 -4.97 8.42
C GLY A 40 -11.32 -4.36 7.80
N ALA A 41 -11.47 -3.48 6.81
CA ALA A 41 -10.38 -2.86 6.08
C ALA A 41 -9.91 -1.56 6.74
N TRP A 42 -9.11 -1.64 7.80
CA TRP A 42 -8.75 -0.46 8.63
C TRP A 42 -7.53 0.34 8.17
N GLU A 43 -6.97 0.03 7.00
CA GLU A 43 -5.98 0.88 6.34
C GLU A 43 -6.59 1.62 5.16
N VAL A 44 -5.96 2.72 4.76
CA VAL A 44 -6.38 3.50 3.59
C VAL A 44 -5.34 3.31 2.49
N ASP A 45 -5.83 3.12 1.29
CA ASP A 45 -5.03 2.88 0.10
C ASP A 45 -5.39 3.87 -1.01
N HIS A 46 -4.38 4.29 -1.77
CA HIS A 46 -4.57 5.15 -2.93
C HIS A 46 -5.09 4.34 -4.10
N VAL A 47 -6.20 4.70 -4.73
CA VAL A 47 -6.73 4.02 -5.93
C VAL A 47 -5.70 4.10 -7.05
N VAL A 48 -5.31 5.32 -7.43
CA VAL A 48 -4.17 5.64 -8.28
C VAL A 48 -2.94 5.81 -7.39
N ARG A 49 -1.90 5.01 -7.63
CA ARG A 49 -0.67 5.07 -6.82
C ARG A 49 -0.04 6.46 -6.92
N ARG A 50 0.62 6.89 -5.84
CA ARG A 50 1.42 8.12 -5.84
C ARG A 50 2.49 8.13 -6.94
N ALA A 51 3.10 6.98 -7.20
CA ALA A 51 4.11 6.83 -8.26
C ALA A 51 3.54 7.02 -9.67
N ASP A 52 2.23 6.83 -9.85
CA ASP A 52 1.52 7.05 -11.11
C ASP A 52 0.81 8.43 -11.14
N GLY A 53 1.14 9.34 -10.22
CA GLY A 53 0.58 10.69 -10.16
C GLY A 53 -0.70 10.86 -9.33
N GLY A 54 -1.13 9.84 -8.58
CA GLY A 54 -2.32 9.94 -7.73
C GLY A 54 -2.13 10.93 -6.57
N ASP A 55 -3.13 11.80 -6.34
CA ASP A 55 -3.13 12.74 -5.23
C ASP A 55 -3.09 11.98 -3.88
N PRO A 56 -2.12 12.25 -3.00
CA PRO A 56 -1.98 11.56 -1.73
C PRO A 56 -3.12 11.80 -0.72
N TYR A 57 -3.89 12.88 -0.86
CA TYR A 57 -4.89 13.32 0.12
C TYR A 57 -6.29 13.53 -0.46
N SER A 58 -6.48 13.36 -1.77
CA SER A 58 -7.82 13.43 -2.37
C SER A 58 -8.69 12.28 -1.87
N LEU A 59 -9.86 12.60 -1.34
CA LEU A 59 -10.84 11.61 -0.88
C LEU A 59 -11.35 10.74 -2.04
N ASP A 60 -11.35 11.25 -3.27
CA ASP A 60 -11.71 10.48 -4.46
C ASP A 60 -10.67 9.42 -4.80
N ASN A 61 -9.41 9.67 -4.45
CA ASN A 61 -8.30 8.75 -4.67
C ASN A 61 -8.01 7.84 -3.48
N LEU A 62 -8.77 7.92 -2.39
CA LEU A 62 -8.51 7.14 -1.18
C LEU A 62 -9.68 6.20 -0.88
N ARG A 63 -9.36 4.96 -0.55
CA ARG A 63 -10.36 3.92 -0.23
C ARG A 63 -9.86 3.01 0.90
N PRO A 64 -10.77 2.43 1.72
CA PRO A 64 -10.40 1.43 2.72
C PRO A 64 -9.83 0.15 2.08
N ALA A 65 -8.74 -0.39 2.61
CA ALA A 65 -8.16 -1.65 2.17
C ALA A 65 -7.49 -2.42 3.30
N HIS A 66 -7.46 -3.75 3.19
CA HIS A 66 -6.66 -4.59 4.08
C HIS A 66 -5.17 -4.38 3.79
N GLY A 67 -4.38 -4.22 4.85
CA GLY A 67 -2.95 -3.98 4.79
C GLY A 67 -2.18 -4.76 5.85
N SER A 68 -0.92 -4.39 6.11
CA SER A 68 -0.04 -5.16 7.00
C SER A 68 -0.54 -5.25 8.44
N ASN A 69 -1.19 -4.20 8.96
CA ASN A 69 -1.68 -4.18 10.33
C ASN A 69 -3.07 -4.83 10.43
N TYR A 70 -3.84 -4.81 9.34
CA TYR A 70 -5.19 -5.34 9.27
C TYR A 70 -5.34 -6.18 8.01
N PRO A 71 -4.75 -7.39 7.97
CA PRO A 71 -4.83 -8.26 6.82
C PRO A 71 -6.25 -8.82 6.66
N CYS A 72 -6.60 -9.25 5.46
CA CYS A 72 -7.94 -9.73 5.16
C CYS A 72 -8.23 -11.05 5.91
N PRO A 73 -9.35 -11.17 6.65
CA PRO A 73 -9.70 -12.41 7.36
C PRO A 73 -10.21 -13.51 6.42
N VAL A 74 -10.54 -13.18 5.17
CA VAL A 74 -11.12 -14.10 4.19
C VAL A 74 -10.12 -14.45 3.08
N CYS A 75 -9.41 -13.46 2.55
CA CYS A 75 -8.48 -13.69 1.45
C CYS A 75 -7.16 -14.31 1.95
N VAL A 76 -6.61 -15.23 1.16
CA VAL A 76 -5.29 -15.83 1.39
C VAL A 76 -4.32 -15.35 0.30
N SER A 77 -3.11 -14.96 0.70
CA SER A 77 -2.02 -14.56 -0.18
C SER A 77 -1.60 -15.71 -1.09
N GLY A 78 -1.59 -15.48 -2.40
CA GLY A 78 -1.10 -16.47 -3.37
C GLY A 78 0.41 -16.75 -3.20
N THR A 79 1.17 -15.76 -2.71
CA THR A 79 2.63 -15.85 -2.55
C THR A 79 3.03 -16.45 -1.21
N THR A 80 2.36 -16.05 -0.12
CA THR A 80 2.80 -16.43 1.24
C THR A 80 1.88 -17.43 1.93
N ARG A 81 0.70 -17.71 1.37
CA ARG A 81 -0.34 -18.56 1.97
C ARG A 81 -0.85 -18.09 3.35
N ARG A 82 -0.55 -16.84 3.73
CA ARG A 82 -1.05 -16.16 4.94
C ARG A 82 -2.27 -15.29 4.61
N PRO A 83 -3.00 -14.75 5.62
CA PRO A 83 -4.00 -13.70 5.40
C PRO A 83 -3.48 -12.59 4.47
N ARG A 84 -4.26 -12.25 3.44
CA ARG A 84 -3.82 -11.39 2.34
C ARG A 84 -3.78 -9.92 2.77
N CYS A 85 -2.66 -9.26 2.52
CA CYS A 85 -2.56 -7.79 2.55
C CYS A 85 -3.02 -7.25 1.18
N CYS A 86 -4.33 -7.02 1.02
CA CYS A 86 -4.93 -6.68 -0.27
C CYS A 86 -4.29 -5.44 -0.94
N ASN A 87 -3.99 -4.38 -0.18
CA ASN A 87 -3.40 -3.16 -0.72
C ASN A 87 -2.00 -3.37 -1.34
N GLN A 88 -1.20 -4.27 -0.77
CA GLN A 88 0.15 -4.61 -1.23
C GLN A 88 0.11 -5.56 -2.42
N GLU A 89 -0.82 -6.52 -2.41
CA GLU A 89 -0.89 -7.56 -3.42
C GLU A 89 -1.72 -7.18 -4.64
N ARG A 90 -2.52 -6.11 -4.61
CA ARG A 90 -3.39 -5.72 -5.75
C ARG A 90 -2.60 -5.38 -7.03
N ASN A 91 -1.35 -4.95 -6.88
CA ASN A 91 -0.47 -4.57 -7.98
C ASN A 91 0.73 -5.52 -8.11
N ALA A 92 0.63 -6.74 -7.58
CA ALA A 92 1.67 -7.74 -7.73
C ALA A 92 1.91 -8.01 -9.22
N ARG A 93 3.08 -7.58 -9.73
CA ARG A 93 3.51 -7.96 -11.07
C ARG A 93 3.67 -9.47 -11.08
N VAL A 94 3.21 -10.13 -12.14
CA VAL A 94 3.57 -11.52 -12.40
C VAL A 94 5.09 -11.58 -12.41
N ARG A 95 5.69 -12.24 -11.41
CA ARG A 95 7.13 -12.47 -11.44
C ARG A 95 7.38 -13.40 -12.64
N PRO A 96 8.25 -13.05 -13.59
CA PRO A 96 8.59 -13.98 -14.65
C PRO A 96 9.09 -15.28 -14.01
N VAL A 97 8.49 -16.40 -14.41
CA VAL A 97 8.92 -17.73 -13.98
C VAL A 97 10.29 -17.95 -14.63
N GLY A 98 11.32 -18.13 -13.81
CA GLY A 98 12.70 -18.37 -14.28
C GLY A 98 13.63 -17.17 -14.19
N ARG A 99 13.91 -16.67 -12.98
CA ARG A 99 15.17 -15.94 -12.76
C ARG A 99 16.30 -16.95 -12.87
N VAL A 100 17.04 -16.92 -13.97
CA VAL A 100 18.32 -17.65 -14.08
C VAL A 100 19.24 -17.09 -12.99
N PRO A 101 19.83 -17.94 -12.13
CA PRO A 101 20.85 -17.49 -11.19
C PRO A 101 21.96 -16.74 -11.94
N LEU A 102 22.42 -15.61 -11.40
CA LEU A 102 23.61 -14.96 -11.93
C LEU A 102 24.80 -15.88 -11.67
N THR A 103 25.21 -16.65 -12.67
CA THR A 103 26.49 -17.35 -12.68
C THR A 103 27.56 -16.30 -12.90
N VAL A 104 28.21 -15.86 -11.83
CA VAL A 104 29.46 -15.10 -11.95
C VAL A 104 30.54 -16.09 -12.39
N ASP A 105 31.16 -15.85 -13.54
CA ASP A 105 32.32 -16.64 -13.98
C ASP A 105 33.52 -16.28 -13.09
N PRO A 106 34.07 -17.23 -12.31
CA PRO A 106 35.21 -16.98 -11.43
C PRO A 106 36.51 -16.63 -12.17
N HIS A 107 36.56 -16.74 -13.50
CA HIS A 107 37.76 -16.45 -14.31
C HIS A 107 37.73 -15.09 -15.02
N SER A 108 36.73 -14.23 -14.74
CA SER A 108 36.55 -12.93 -15.42
C SER A 108 37.17 -11.72 -14.68
N ILE A 109 38.23 -11.89 -13.88
CA ILE A 109 39.01 -10.78 -13.27
C ILE A 109 40.42 -10.73 -13.88
#